data_AF-A0A843LAP6-F1
#
_entry.id   AF-A0A843LAP6-F1
#
_cell.length_a   1.000
_cell.length_b   1.000
_cell.length_c   1.000
_cell.angle_alpha   90.00
_cell.angle_beta   90.00
_cell.angle_gamma   90.00
#
_symmetry.space_group_name_H-M   'P 1'
#
loop_
_entity.id
_entity.type
_entity.pdbx_description
1 polymer ?
#
loop_
_entity_poly.entity_id
_entity_poly.type
_entity_poly.pdbx_seq_one_letter_code
_entity_poly.pdbx_strand_id
1 'polypeptide(L)'
;MEVREALDDKEHCHTDDGEEICCPVCGATWLEEREGEFSSGSCQHLRFTLHSEGCDEFDFFGDWDPAGFQRMVKEAIENDEDADFIDILEGLEHPDVGGAILYVWRDDPLYQPWMLWGYNEVD
;
A
#
# COMPACT_ATOMS: atom_id res chain seq x y z
N MET A 1 9.51 1.41 -8.56
CA MET A 1 9.38 0.68 -7.28
C MET A 1 8.66 -0.61 -7.58
N GLU A 2 8.79 -1.66 -6.76
CA GLU A 2 8.01 -2.89 -6.99
C GLU A 2 6.62 -2.74 -6.36
N VAL A 3 5.55 -2.80 -7.16
CA VAL A 3 4.19 -2.99 -6.65
C VAL A 3 3.83 -4.46 -6.85
N ARG A 4 3.35 -5.11 -5.79
CA ARG A 4 2.94 -6.52 -5.88
C ARG A 4 1.73 -6.79 -5.02
N GLU A 5 0.88 -7.72 -5.45
CA GLU A 5 -0.20 -8.21 -4.61
C GLU A 5 0.37 -8.85 -3.32
N ALA A 6 -0.35 -8.67 -2.22
CA ALA A 6 -0.09 -9.37 -0.97
C ALA A 6 -0.10 -10.88 -1.22
N LEU A 7 0.94 -11.59 -0.77
CA LEU A 7 1.06 -13.03 -0.99
C LEU A 7 0.38 -13.78 0.15
N ASP A 8 -0.50 -14.72 -0.21
CA ASP A 8 -1.26 -15.59 0.70
C ASP A 8 -0.38 -16.31 1.76
N ASP A 9 0.92 -16.49 1.50
CA ASP A 9 1.86 -17.26 2.33
C ASP A 9 2.87 -16.41 3.12
N LYS A 10 2.92 -15.09 2.92
CA LYS A 10 3.90 -14.19 3.57
C LYS A 10 3.31 -12.93 4.19
N GLU A 11 2.31 -12.34 3.54
CA GLU A 11 1.71 -11.08 3.99
C GLU A 11 0.25 -11.24 4.39
N HIS A 12 -0.43 -12.30 3.96
CA HIS A 12 -1.65 -12.80 4.57
C HIS A 12 -1.29 -13.83 5.64
N CYS A 13 -1.30 -13.43 6.90
CA CYS A 13 -1.47 -14.43 7.95
C CYS A 13 -2.98 -14.66 8.07
N HIS A 14 -3.51 -15.63 7.33
CA HIS A 14 -4.86 -16.14 7.64
C HIS A 14 -4.81 -16.67 9.07
N THR A 15 -5.35 -15.91 10.01
CA THR A 15 -5.70 -16.45 11.32
C THR A 15 -7.04 -17.13 11.17
N ASP A 16 -7.35 -18.13 12.01
CA ASP A 16 -8.65 -18.80 12.00
C ASP A 16 -9.84 -17.83 12.24
N ASP A 17 -9.54 -16.57 12.63
CA ASP A 17 -10.48 -15.55 13.10
C ASP A 17 -10.46 -14.23 12.27
N GLY A 18 -9.65 -14.13 11.21
CA GLY A 18 -9.45 -12.83 10.53
C GLY A 18 -8.34 -12.74 9.47
N GLU A 19 -8.31 -11.62 8.74
CA GLU A 19 -7.28 -11.28 7.75
C GLU A 19 -6.30 -10.22 8.28
N GLU A 20 -5.00 -10.44 8.08
CA GLU A 20 -3.94 -9.54 8.53
C GLU A 20 -3.04 -9.16 7.35
N ILE A 21 -2.65 -7.89 7.25
CA ILE A 21 -1.59 -7.39 6.37
C ILE A 21 -0.40 -6.98 7.21
N CYS A 22 0.75 -7.60 6.92
CA CYS A 22 1.98 -7.40 7.67
C CYS A 22 3.06 -6.68 6.85
N CYS A 23 3.91 -5.94 7.56
CA CYS A 23 5.12 -5.37 7.01
C CYS A 23 6.03 -6.48 6.47
N PRO A 24 6.47 -6.43 5.20
CA PRO A 24 7.33 -7.45 4.62
C PRO A 24 8.77 -7.42 5.18
N VAL A 25 9.15 -6.32 5.85
CA VAL A 25 10.50 -6.12 6.39
C VAL A 25 10.61 -6.63 7.82
N CYS A 26 9.69 -6.25 8.72
CA CYS A 26 9.75 -6.60 10.14
C CYS A 26 8.61 -7.46 10.66
N GLY A 27 7.61 -7.78 9.84
CA GLY A 27 6.44 -8.59 10.23
C GLY A 27 5.46 -7.88 11.17
N ALA A 28 5.59 -6.57 11.39
CA ALA A 28 4.61 -5.82 12.17
C ALA A 28 3.29 -5.71 11.41
N THR A 29 2.17 -5.97 12.08
CA THR A 29 0.82 -5.86 11.51
C THR A 29 0.48 -4.40 11.18
N TRP A 30 0.03 -4.15 9.96
CA TRP A 30 -0.45 -2.85 9.47
C TRP A 30 -1.97 -2.78 9.39
N LEU A 31 -2.62 -3.87 9.03
CA LEU A 31 -4.06 -4.02 9.05
C LEU A 31 -4.42 -5.37 9.65
N GLU A 32 -5.44 -5.39 10.49
CA GLU A 32 -6.02 -6.60 11.06
C GLU A 32 -7.53 -6.45 11.04
N GLU A 33 -8.21 -7.41 10.41
CA GLU A 33 -9.65 -7.59 10.51
C GLU A 33 -9.92 -8.80 11.39
N ARG A 34 -10.63 -8.62 12.52
CA ARG A 34 -11.09 -9.72 13.36
C ARG A 34 -12.57 -9.56 13.68
N GLU A 35 -13.35 -10.60 13.40
CA GLU A 35 -14.81 -10.62 13.66
C GLU A 35 -15.57 -9.39 13.09
N GLY A 36 -15.08 -8.79 12.00
CA GLY A 36 -15.65 -7.60 11.38
C GLY A 36 -15.24 -6.26 12.01
N GLU A 37 -14.30 -6.27 12.97
CA GLU A 37 -13.63 -5.08 13.48
C GLU A 37 -12.27 -4.89 12.80
N PHE A 38 -11.99 -3.67 12.34
CA PHE A 38 -10.72 -3.31 11.70
C PHE A 38 -9.82 -2.56 12.68
N SER A 39 -8.57 -3.01 12.79
CA SER A 39 -7.50 -2.37 13.54
C SER A 39 -6.35 -2.03 12.60
N SER A 40 -5.74 -0.85 12.77
CA SER A 40 -4.58 -0.42 11.99
C SER A 40 -3.35 -0.21 12.86
N GLY A 41 -2.21 -0.63 12.32
CA GLY A 41 -0.89 -0.51 12.93
C GLY A 41 0.08 0.22 12.01
N SER A 42 1.26 0.54 12.53
CA SER A 42 2.35 1.11 11.74
C SER A 42 3.70 0.64 12.26
N CYS A 43 4.71 0.76 11.42
CA CYS A 43 6.10 0.51 11.78
C CYS A 43 6.99 1.53 11.07
N GLN A 44 8.26 1.59 11.46
CA GLN A 44 9.24 2.51 10.87
C GLN A 44 9.45 2.33 9.35
N HIS A 45 9.08 1.19 8.76
CA HIS A 45 9.20 0.92 7.33
C HIS A 45 8.02 1.46 6.51
N LEU A 46 6.87 1.73 7.14
CA LEU A 46 5.68 2.23 6.44
C LEU A 46 5.93 3.68 5.98
N ARG A 47 5.54 3.98 4.74
CA ARG A 47 5.75 5.30 4.12
C ARG A 47 4.43 5.94 3.73
N PHE A 48 3.55 5.18 3.10
CA PHE A 48 2.22 5.65 2.77
C PHE A 48 1.17 4.54 2.77
N THR A 49 -0.10 4.93 2.89
CA THR A 49 -1.23 4.12 2.45
C THR A 49 -2.06 4.88 1.42
N LEU A 50 -2.69 4.14 0.51
CA LEU A 50 -3.61 4.71 -0.49
C LEU A 50 -4.82 3.79 -0.63
N HIS A 51 -6.02 4.37 -0.63
CA HIS A 51 -7.27 3.63 -0.69
C HIS A 51 -8.10 4.01 -1.92
N SER A 52 -8.61 3.01 -2.63
CA SER A 52 -9.38 3.19 -3.86
C SER A 52 -10.73 3.91 -3.67
N GLU A 53 -11.32 3.87 -2.47
CA GLU A 53 -12.64 4.48 -2.21
C GLU A 53 -12.54 5.94 -1.75
N GLY A 54 -11.35 6.41 -1.38
CA GLY A 54 -11.12 7.71 -0.77
C GLY A 54 -10.38 8.65 -1.69
N CYS A 55 -11.01 9.12 -2.78
CA CYS A 55 -10.46 10.15 -3.69
C CYS A 55 -8.98 9.96 -4.10
N ASP A 56 -8.45 8.73 -4.10
CA ASP A 56 -7.03 8.43 -4.28
C ASP A 56 -6.11 9.31 -3.40
N GLU A 57 -6.46 9.49 -2.12
CA GLU A 57 -5.66 10.27 -1.17
C GLU A 57 -4.61 9.40 -0.46
N PHE A 58 -3.36 9.86 -0.49
CA PHE A 58 -2.26 9.26 0.24
C PHE A 58 -2.26 9.70 1.71
N ASP A 59 -2.21 8.74 2.62
CA ASP A 59 -1.80 8.98 4.01
C ASP A 59 -0.32 8.72 4.14
N PHE A 60 0.46 9.67 4.66
CA PHE A 60 1.92 9.56 4.78
C PHE A 60 2.37 9.31 6.23
N PHE A 61 3.38 8.46 6.39
CA PHE A 61 3.91 8.01 7.68
C PHE A 61 5.42 8.20 7.78
N GLY A 62 5.92 8.53 8.97
CA GLY A 62 7.36 8.69 9.25
C GLY A 62 7.92 10.07 8.86
N ASP A 63 9.25 10.18 8.92
CA ASP A 63 10.00 11.40 8.57
C ASP A 63 10.82 11.12 7.30
N TRP A 64 10.31 11.55 6.14
CA TRP A 64 10.91 11.41 4.81
C TRP A 64 10.38 12.53 3.90
N ASP A 65 10.56 12.45 2.57
CA ASP A 65 10.04 13.46 1.61
C ASP A 65 8.72 13.05 0.91
N PRO A 66 7.55 13.09 1.61
CA PRO A 66 6.27 12.76 0.98
C PRO A 66 5.86 13.78 -0.08
N ALA A 67 6.29 15.04 0.06
CA ALA A 67 5.98 16.10 -0.91
C ALA A 67 6.74 15.91 -2.24
N GLY A 68 7.97 15.40 -2.18
CA GLY A 68 8.73 14.97 -3.36
C GLY A 68 8.04 13.81 -4.07
N PHE A 69 7.67 12.77 -3.33
CA PHE A 69 6.97 11.62 -3.88
C PHE A 69 5.62 11.98 -4.51
N GLN A 70 4.78 12.73 -3.80
CA GLN A 70 3.48 13.16 -4.32
C GLN A 70 3.61 14.00 -5.60
N ARG A 71 4.67 14.81 -5.71
CA ARG A 71 4.96 15.55 -6.94
C ARG A 71 5.33 14.62 -8.09
N MET A 72 6.16 13.62 -7.85
CA MET A 72 6.53 12.62 -8.86
C MET A 72 5.32 11.83 -9.36
N VAL A 73 4.44 11.39 -8.46
CA VAL A 73 3.19 10.71 -8.81
C VAL A 73 2.33 11.61 -9.69
N LYS A 74 2.13 12.87 -9.27
CA LYS A 74 1.34 13.83 -10.04
C LYS A 74 1.91 14.11 -11.43
N GLU A 75 3.23 14.32 -11.52
CA GLU A 75 3.92 14.54 -12.79
C GLU A 75 3.78 13.31 -13.71
N ALA A 76 3.81 12.09 -13.17
CA ALA A 76 3.62 10.89 -13.95
C ALA A 76 2.19 10.77 -14.50
N ILE A 77 1.18 11.04 -13.67
CA ILE A 77 -0.24 11.08 -14.10
C ILE A 77 -0.46 12.14 -15.19
N GLU A 78 0.11 13.34 -15.04
CA GLU A 78 -0.04 14.42 -16.02
C GLU A 78 0.65 14.11 -17.38
N ASN A 79 1.65 13.21 -17.38
CA ASN A 79 2.37 12.82 -18.59
C ASN A 79 1.73 11.63 -19.33
N ASP A 80 0.84 10.87 -18.67
CA ASP A 80 0.15 9.72 -19.26
C ASP A 80 -1.27 9.58 -18.68
N GLU A 81 -2.22 10.33 -19.25
CA GLU A 81 -3.62 10.38 -18.79
C GLU A 81 -4.36 9.04 -18.96
N ASP A 82 -3.85 8.14 -19.80
CA ASP A 82 -4.45 6.83 -20.09
C ASP A 82 -3.77 5.68 -19.31
N ALA A 83 -2.67 5.94 -18.59
CA ALA A 83 -1.96 4.93 -17.82
C ALA A 83 -2.76 4.50 -16.58
N ASP A 84 -2.69 3.20 -16.27
CA ASP A 84 -3.21 2.68 -15.01
C ASP A 84 -2.38 3.25 -13.85
N PHE A 85 -3.05 3.57 -12.75
CA PHE A 85 -2.40 4.17 -11.59
C PHE A 85 -1.33 3.24 -10.98
N ILE A 86 -1.54 1.92 -11.01
CA ILE A 86 -0.55 0.94 -10.54
C ILE A 86 0.68 0.96 -11.45
N ASP A 87 0.50 1.00 -12.77
CA ASP A 87 1.60 1.08 -13.74
C ASP A 87 2.43 2.35 -13.54
N ILE A 88 1.77 3.48 -13.22
CA ILE A 88 2.43 4.73 -12.86
C ILE A 88 3.32 4.52 -11.64
N LEU A 89 2.80 3.93 -10.57
CA LEU A 89 3.57 3.71 -9.35
C LEU A 89 4.77 2.79 -9.58
N GLU A 90 4.61 1.69 -10.32
CA GLU A 90 5.72 0.79 -10.66
C GLU A 90 6.87 1.52 -11.35
N GLY A 91 6.54 2.48 -12.22
CA GLY A 91 7.50 3.32 -12.94
C GLY A 91 8.26 4.34 -12.09
N LEU A 92 7.86 4.60 -10.84
CA LEU A 92 8.49 5.61 -9.98
C LEU A 92 9.69 5.07 -9.21
N GLU A 93 10.81 5.78 -9.23
CA GLU A 93 11.98 5.51 -8.39
C GLU A 93 12.11 6.60 -7.32
N HIS A 94 11.76 6.30 -6.07
CA HIS A 94 11.92 7.22 -4.93
C HIS A 94 12.89 6.62 -3.90
N PRO A 95 13.89 7.37 -3.39
CA PRO A 95 14.91 6.81 -2.48
C PRO A 95 14.33 6.29 -1.16
N ASP A 96 13.21 6.87 -0.70
CA ASP A 96 12.55 6.49 0.54
C ASP A 96 11.38 5.51 0.36
N VAL A 97 11.11 5.04 -0.86
CA VAL A 97 10.05 4.05 -1.11
C VAL A 97 10.58 2.95 -2.03
N GLY A 98 10.86 1.79 -1.43
CA GLY A 98 11.38 0.62 -2.14
C GLY A 98 10.30 -0.17 -2.88
N GLY A 99 9.10 -0.26 -2.30
CA GLY A 99 7.99 -1.02 -2.89
C GLY A 99 6.64 -0.72 -2.25
N ALA A 100 5.59 -1.33 -2.79
CA ALA A 100 4.25 -1.29 -2.23
C ALA A 100 3.58 -2.66 -2.29
N ILE A 101 2.75 -2.95 -1.29
CA ILE A 101 1.88 -4.12 -1.27
C ILE A 101 0.48 -3.67 -1.68
N LEU A 102 -0.10 -4.32 -2.68
CA LEU A 102 -1.50 -4.17 -3.10
C LEU A 102 -2.35 -5.25 -2.44
N TYR A 103 -3.39 -4.85 -1.73
CA TYR A 103 -4.43 -5.74 -1.24
C TYR A 103 -5.73 -5.41 -1.93
N VAL A 104 -6.41 -6.44 -2.45
CA VAL A 104 -7.69 -6.32 -3.14
C VAL A 104 -8.70 -7.15 -2.37
N TRP A 105 -9.74 -6.50 -1.83
CA TRP A 105 -10.83 -7.22 -1.16
C TRP A 105 -11.57 -8.07 -2.19
N ARG A 106 -11.63 -9.39 -1.96
CA ARG A 106 -12.19 -10.35 -2.93
C ARG A 106 -13.69 -10.61 -2.78
N ASP A 107 -14.34 -9.97 -1.80
CA ASP A 107 -15.69 -10.33 -1.37
C ASP A 107 -16.81 -9.88 -2.34
N ASP A 108 -16.59 -8.85 -3.16
CA ASP A 108 -17.55 -8.39 -4.17
C ASP A 108 -16.91 -8.29 -5.57
N PRO A 109 -17.32 -9.13 -6.55
CA PRO A 109 -16.78 -9.10 -7.91
C PRO A 109 -17.20 -7.87 -8.73
N LEU A 110 -18.20 -7.10 -8.27
CA LEU A 110 -18.62 -5.85 -8.91
C LEU A 110 -17.95 -4.62 -8.28
N TYR A 111 -17.39 -4.78 -7.09
CA TYR A 111 -16.80 -3.71 -6.32
C TYR A 111 -15.63 -4.26 -5.53
N GLN A 112 -14.45 -4.15 -6.12
CA GLN A 112 -13.20 -4.63 -5.54
C GLN A 112 -12.41 -3.42 -5.04
N PRO A 113 -12.72 -2.92 -3.82
CA PRO A 113 -11.86 -1.92 -3.23
C PRO A 113 -10.46 -2.52 -3.11
N TRP A 114 -9.47 -1.63 -3.13
CA TRP A 114 -8.09 -2.01 -2.94
C TRP A 114 -7.37 -0.96 -2.11
N MET A 115 -6.32 -1.41 -1.45
CA MET A 115 -5.44 -0.55 -0.67
C MET A 115 -3.99 -0.88 -1.00
N LEU A 116 -3.17 0.17 -1.06
CA LEU A 116 -1.72 0.06 -1.20
C LEU A 116 -1.03 0.47 0.09
N TRP A 117 0.02 -0.27 0.48
CA TRP A 117 0.94 0.11 1.55
C TRP A 117 2.34 0.25 0.98
N GLY A 118 2.79 1.49 0.83
CA GLY A 118 4.15 1.80 0.43
C GLY A 118 5.13 1.69 1.59
N TYR A 119 6.30 1.09 1.34
CA TYR A 119 7.31 0.83 2.36
C TYR A 119 8.74 1.04 1.86
N ASN A 120 9.67 1.15 2.80
CA ASN A 120 11.09 1.10 2.53
C ASN A 120 11.77 -0.02 3.32
N GLU A 121 12.76 -0.67 2.70
CA GLU A 121 13.59 -1.69 3.36
C GLU A 121 14.70 -1.07 4.21
N VAL A 122 15.02 0.20 3.98
CA VAL A 122 16.12 0.92 4.64
C VAL A 122 15.54 1.91 5.64
N ASP A 123 16.01 1.82 6.88
CA ASP A 123 15.81 2.80 7.95
C ASP A 123 16.61 4.10 7.71
#